data_AF-A0A2K0UUS7-F1
#
_entry.id   AF-A0A2K0UUS7-F1
#
_cell.length_a   1.000
_cell.length_b   1.000
_cell.length_c   1.000
_cell.angle_alpha   90.00
_cell.angle_beta   90.00
_cell.angle_gamma   90.00
#
_symmetry.space_group_name_H-M   'P 1'
#
loop_
_entity.id
_entity.type
_entity.pdbx_description
1 polymer ?
#
loop_
_entity_poly.entity_id
_entity_poly.type
_entity_poly.pdbx_seq_one_letter_code
_entity_poly.pdbx_strand_id
1 'polypeptide(L)'
;MPEEPIYKFSESALQVGHFKEDVPGYPPSLSPNRKKGGKAYLMVKRVGSNEPMTFFLWCDADGKPVNKRYIQMAEGLDVEDLKRHLMVMYNQQEMMVVMDYNEALMVAKDRMALRRCEIKGVTYELPADQGVEGREIWPCSEKDLELN
;
A
#
# COMPACT_ATOMS: atom_id res chain seq x y z
N MET A 1 11.54 -2.38 -12.18
CA MET A 1 11.01 -2.32 -10.80
C MET A 1 9.59 -2.82 -10.84
N PRO A 2 9.07 -3.48 -9.78
CA PRO A 2 7.62 -3.65 -9.66
C PRO A 2 6.96 -2.27 -9.82
N GLU A 3 5.89 -2.21 -10.61
CA GLU A 3 5.08 -0.99 -10.69
C GLU A 3 4.55 -0.68 -9.29
N GLU A 4 4.47 0.60 -8.93
CA GLU A 4 3.93 0.99 -7.63
C GLU A 4 2.53 0.39 -7.47
N PRO A 5 2.25 -0.32 -6.35
CA PRO A 5 0.92 -0.87 -6.14
C PRO A 5 -0.09 0.27 -6.13
N ILE A 6 -1.02 0.24 -7.08
CA ILE A 6 -2.14 1.17 -7.12
C ILE A 6 -3.14 0.73 -6.05
N TYR A 7 -2.96 1.24 -4.82
CA TYR A 7 -3.88 0.96 -3.72
C TYR A 7 -5.30 1.39 -4.07
N LYS A 8 -6.28 0.52 -3.80
CA LYS A 8 -7.68 0.94 -3.89
C LYS A 8 -7.97 1.88 -2.72
N PHE A 9 -8.79 2.89 -2.97
CA PHE A 9 -9.18 3.87 -1.95
C PHE A 9 -9.70 3.22 -0.66
N SER A 10 -10.41 2.10 -0.76
CA SER A 10 -10.91 1.33 0.39
C SER A 10 -9.83 0.64 1.24
N GLU A 11 -8.64 0.41 0.70
CA GLU A 11 -7.54 -0.31 1.35
C GLU A 11 -6.65 0.62 2.17
N SER A 12 -6.73 1.94 1.92
CA SER A 12 -5.87 2.93 2.56
C SER A 12 -6.62 4.12 3.14
N ALA A 13 -7.96 4.09 3.21
CA ALA A 13 -8.79 5.19 3.72
C ALA A 13 -9.82 4.73 4.75
N LEU A 14 -9.99 5.53 5.81
CA LEU A 14 -11.04 5.38 6.82
C LEU A 14 -12.03 6.54 6.73
N GLN A 15 -13.32 6.24 6.82
CA GLN A 15 -14.34 7.28 6.98
C GLN A 15 -14.21 7.88 8.39
N VAL A 16 -14.03 9.19 8.47
CA VAL A 16 -13.75 9.92 9.72
C VAL A 16 -14.87 10.85 10.14
N GLY A 17 -15.84 11.08 9.26
CA GLY A 17 -16.95 11.98 9.51
C GLY A 17 -17.61 12.48 8.23
N HIS A 18 -18.02 13.74 8.24
CA HIS A 18 -18.71 14.38 7.13
C HIS A 18 -18.31 15.85 6.98
N PHE A 19 -18.64 16.45 5.83
CA PHE A 19 -18.39 17.87 5.58
C PHE A 19 -19.45 18.75 6.24
N LYS A 20 -19.01 19.76 7.00
CA LYS A 20 -19.90 20.71 7.70
C LYS A 20 -20.53 21.76 6.78
N GLU A 21 -19.94 21.96 5.62
CA GLU A 21 -20.33 22.91 4.58
C GLU A 21 -19.84 22.42 3.21
N ASP A 22 -20.26 23.09 2.13
CA ASP A 22 -19.82 22.75 0.78
C ASP A 22 -18.31 23.02 0.63
N VAL A 23 -17.56 22.00 0.20
CA VAL A 23 -16.11 22.09 0.02
C VAL A 23 -15.80 22.68 -1.34
N PRO A 24 -15.05 23.80 -1.44
CA PRO A 24 -14.71 24.39 -2.72
C PRO A 24 -13.92 23.40 -3.60
N GLY A 25 -14.33 23.27 -4.86
CA GLY A 25 -13.62 22.51 -5.89
C GLY A 25 -12.68 23.40 -6.71
N TYR A 26 -11.58 22.83 -7.19
CA TYR A 26 -10.73 23.48 -8.19
C TYR A 26 -10.44 22.48 -9.33
N PRO A 27 -10.86 22.75 -10.59
CA PRO A 27 -11.77 23.81 -11.07
C PRO A 27 -13.17 23.75 -10.40
N PRO A 28 -14.04 24.78 -10.55
CA PRO A 28 -15.21 25.04 -9.67
C PRO A 28 -16.35 24.02 -9.67
N SER A 29 -16.15 22.80 -10.16
CA SER A 29 -17.15 21.74 -10.01
C SER A 29 -17.15 21.20 -8.58
N LEU A 30 -18.21 21.50 -7.83
CA LEU A 30 -18.57 20.78 -6.61
C LEU A 30 -18.90 19.33 -7.01
N SER A 31 -17.96 18.41 -6.81
CA SER A 31 -18.29 16.97 -6.83
C SER A 31 -19.50 16.75 -5.91
N PRO A 32 -20.47 15.88 -6.25
CA PRO A 32 -21.55 15.51 -5.33
C PRO A 32 -21.02 15.09 -3.95
N ASN A 33 -19.80 14.52 -3.92
CA ASN A 33 -19.12 14.08 -2.71
C ASN A 33 -18.57 15.23 -1.84
N ARG A 34 -18.51 16.45 -2.36
CA ARG A 34 -18.04 17.66 -1.67
C ARG A 34 -19.16 18.55 -1.13
N LYS A 35 -20.42 18.13 -1.23
CA LYS A 35 -21.54 18.84 -0.62
C LYS A 35 -21.51 18.71 0.91
N LYS A 36 -22.14 19.67 1.60
CA LYS A 36 -22.45 19.57 3.03
C LYS A 36 -23.13 18.24 3.34
N GLY A 37 -22.65 17.56 4.38
CA GLY A 37 -23.08 16.21 4.75
C GLY A 37 -22.41 15.08 3.97
N GLY A 38 -21.63 15.38 2.93
CA GLY A 38 -20.82 14.41 2.21
C GLY A 38 -19.79 13.73 3.11
N LYS A 39 -19.46 12.47 2.83
CA LYS A 39 -18.54 11.67 3.65
C LYS A 39 -17.11 12.19 3.51
N ALA A 40 -16.43 12.29 4.65
CA ALA A 40 -15.03 12.68 4.72
C ALA A 40 -14.17 11.49 5.15
N TYR A 41 -12.96 11.42 4.61
CA TYR A 41 -12.04 10.31 4.81
C TYR A 41 -10.66 10.81 5.22
N LEU A 42 -9.92 9.94 5.91
CA LEU A 42 -8.49 10.07 6.16
C LEU A 42 -7.81 8.88 5.50
N MET A 43 -6.79 9.13 4.68
CA MET A 43 -6.06 8.07 3.98
C MET A 43 -4.55 8.19 4.17
N VAL A 44 -3.84 7.07 4.02
CA VAL A 44 -2.39 7.08 3.80
C VAL A 44 -2.15 7.30 2.32
N LYS A 45 -1.27 8.25 1.99
CA LYS A 45 -0.84 8.51 0.62
C LYS A 45 0.67 8.50 0.53
N ARG A 46 1.18 7.77 -0.46
CA ARG A 46 2.58 7.78 -0.87
C ARG A 46 2.73 8.70 -2.08
N VAL A 47 3.75 9.54 -2.08
CA VAL A 47 4.08 10.43 -3.21
C VAL A 47 5.57 10.36 -3.47
N GLY A 48 5.93 10.34 -4.76
CA GLY A 48 7.31 10.30 -5.22
C GLY A 48 7.76 8.86 -5.51
N SER A 49 8.36 8.67 -6.68
CA SER A 49 8.84 7.35 -7.14
C SER A 49 10.25 7.02 -6.65
N ASN A 50 11.13 8.04 -6.55
CA ASN A 50 12.54 7.85 -6.21
C ASN A 50 12.80 7.99 -4.70
N GLU A 51 12.11 8.93 -4.05
CA GLU A 51 12.13 9.14 -2.60
C GLU A 51 10.68 9.18 -2.10
N PRO A 52 10.07 8.01 -1.89
CA PRO A 52 8.67 7.93 -1.53
C PRO A 52 8.44 8.53 -0.13
N MET A 53 7.65 9.58 -0.07
CA MET A 53 7.17 10.15 1.19
C MET A 53 5.76 9.66 1.47
N THR A 54 5.53 9.17 2.67
CA THR A 54 4.22 8.71 3.15
C THR A 54 3.63 9.75 4.09
N PHE A 55 2.39 10.17 3.83
CA PHE A 55 1.68 11.13 4.67
C PHE A 55 0.20 10.81 4.79
N PHE A 56 -0.42 11.37 5.83
CA PHE A 56 -1.87 11.30 6.03
C PHE A 56 -2.56 12.41 5.25
N LEU A 57 -3.58 12.04 4.47
CA LEU A 57 -4.35 12.95 3.62
C LEU A 57 -5.83 12.92 4.01
N TRP A 58 -6.36 14.08 4.37
CA TRP A 58 -7.81 14.28 4.46
C TRP A 58 -8.37 14.39 3.04
N CYS A 59 -9.42 13.63 2.74
CA CYS A 59 -9.97 13.54 1.39
C CYS A 59 -11.49 13.37 1.37
N ASP A 60 -12.08 13.64 0.20
CA ASP A 60 -13.46 13.26 -0.12
C ASP A 60 -13.55 11.79 -0.56
N ALA A 61 -14.77 11.33 -0.88
CA ALA A 61 -15.00 9.98 -1.37
C ALA A 61 -14.35 9.68 -2.73
N ASP A 62 -13.89 10.71 -3.46
CA ASP A 62 -13.16 10.56 -4.72
C ASP A 62 -11.63 10.47 -4.49
N GLY A 63 -11.17 10.46 -3.23
CA GLY A 63 -9.74 10.48 -2.87
C GLY A 63 -9.05 11.81 -3.15
N LYS A 64 -9.81 12.87 -3.42
CA LYS A 64 -9.24 14.20 -3.67
C LYS A 64 -8.99 14.93 -2.35
N PRO A 65 -7.88 15.67 -2.23
CA PRO A 65 -7.51 16.35 -0.99
C PRO A 65 -8.56 17.37 -0.56
N VAL A 66 -8.80 17.44 0.75
CA VAL A 66 -9.69 18.41 1.40
C VAL A 66 -9.01 18.96 2.66
N ASN A 67 -9.27 20.22 2.99
CA ASN A 67 -8.77 20.81 4.24
C ASN A 67 -9.60 20.28 5.43
N LYS A 68 -8.93 19.79 6.49
CA LYS A 68 -9.54 19.30 7.73
C LYS A 68 -10.58 20.27 8.31
N ARG A 69 -10.41 21.58 8.14
CA ARG A 69 -11.35 22.60 8.65
C ARG A 69 -12.79 22.38 8.19
N TYR A 70 -13.00 21.75 7.03
CA TYR A 70 -14.32 21.48 6.47
C TYR A 70 -14.96 20.20 7.03
N ILE A 71 -14.21 19.40 7.78
CA ILE A 71 -14.62 18.09 8.25
C ILE A 71 -15.10 18.22 9.69
N GLN A 72 -16.32 17.76 9.92
CA GLN A 72 -16.80 17.43 11.25
C GLN A 72 -16.54 15.96 11.50
N MET A 73 -15.64 15.67 12.45
CA MET A 73 -15.34 14.30 12.85
C MET A 73 -16.53 13.66 13.56
N ALA A 74 -16.72 12.36 13.37
CA ALA A 74 -17.69 11.61 14.15
C ALA A 74 -17.27 11.57 15.63
N GLU A 75 -18.25 11.54 16.53
CA GLU A 75 -18.01 11.47 17.97
C GLU A 75 -17.27 10.18 18.35
N GLY A 76 -16.40 10.27 19.34
CA GLY A 76 -15.62 9.13 19.84
C GLY A 76 -14.42 8.73 18.97
N LEU A 77 -14.14 9.43 17.87
CA LEU A 77 -12.95 9.19 17.07
C LEU A 77 -11.76 10.01 17.58
N ASP A 78 -10.66 9.33 17.92
CA ASP A 78 -9.36 9.95 18.14
C ASP A 78 -8.49 9.91 16.87
N VAL A 79 -7.82 11.02 16.56
CA VAL A 79 -7.03 11.16 15.32
C VAL A 79 -5.76 10.31 15.39
N GLU A 80 -5.12 10.19 16.55
CA GLU A 80 -3.88 9.43 16.68
C GLU A 80 -4.16 7.91 16.58
N ASP A 81 -5.26 7.44 17.16
CA ASP A 81 -5.72 6.07 16.98
C ASP A 81 -6.10 5.76 15.52
N LEU A 82 -6.80 6.69 14.84
CA LEU A 82 -7.09 6.55 13.40
C LEU A 82 -5.82 6.43 12.56
N LYS A 83 -4.81 7.27 12.83
CA LYS A 83 -3.52 7.20 12.14
C LYS A 83 -2.82 5.88 12.39
N ARG A 84 -2.83 5.39 13.63
CA ARG A 84 -2.24 4.08 13.99
C ARG A 84 -2.92 2.96 13.21
N HIS A 85 -4.25 2.92 13.18
CA HIS A 85 -5.00 1.93 12.39
C HIS A 85 -4.67 2.01 10.91
N LEU A 86 -4.61 3.22 10.34
CA LEU A 86 -4.23 3.44 8.95
C LEU A 86 -2.82 2.95 8.63
N MET A 87 -1.85 3.15 9.52
CA MET A 87 -0.50 2.60 9.36
C MET A 87 -0.49 1.08 9.40
N VAL A 88 -1.26 0.46 10.29
CA VAL A 88 -1.36 -1.01 10.34
C VAL A 88 -1.97 -1.56 9.07
N MET A 89 -3.08 -0.98 8.58
CA MET A 89 -3.71 -1.38 7.31
C MET A 89 -2.75 -1.23 6.13
N TYR A 90 -2.06 -0.09 6.05
CA TYR A 90 -1.08 0.17 4.99
C TYR A 90 0.07 -0.85 5.03
N ASN A 91 0.66 -1.11 6.20
CA ASN A 91 1.77 -2.05 6.35
C ASN A 91 1.37 -3.49 6.01
N GLN A 92 0.15 -3.90 6.38
CA GLN A 92 -0.37 -5.22 6.02
C GLN A 92 -0.48 -5.37 4.50
N GLN A 93 -0.95 -4.32 3.82
CA GLN A 93 -1.06 -4.35 2.36
C GLN A 93 0.31 -4.38 1.68
N GLU A 94 1.28 -3.59 2.15
CA GLU A 94 2.65 -3.62 1.63
C GLU A 94 3.29 -5.01 1.80
N MET A 95 3.04 -5.67 2.94
CA MET A 95 3.54 -7.02 3.18
C MET A 95 3.00 -8.01 2.13
N MET A 96 1.70 -7.93 1.80
CA MET A 96 1.10 -8.77 0.76
C MET A 96 1.73 -8.52 -0.61
N VAL A 97 1.95 -7.26 -0.99
CA VAL A 97 2.58 -6.90 -2.28
C VAL A 97 4.01 -7.44 -2.36
N VAL A 98 4.78 -7.34 -1.28
CA VAL A 98 6.16 -7.87 -1.21
C VAL A 98 6.16 -9.39 -1.33
N MET A 99 5.20 -10.07 -0.69
CA MET A 99 5.05 -11.52 -0.81
C MET A 99 4.76 -11.95 -2.25
N ASP A 100 3.79 -11.30 -2.91
CA ASP A 100 3.43 -11.58 -4.31
C ASP A 100 4.62 -11.33 -5.26
N TYR A 101 5.39 -10.27 -5.02
CA TYR A 101 6.59 -9.97 -5.80
C TYR A 101 7.68 -11.03 -5.61
N ASN A 102 7.92 -11.46 -4.37
CA ASN A 102 8.91 -12.51 -4.08
C ASN A 102 8.51 -13.83 -4.73
N GLU A 103 7.23 -14.18 -4.74
CA GLU A 103 6.72 -15.35 -5.46
C GLU A 103 6.98 -15.23 -6.96
N ALA A 104 6.71 -14.06 -7.56
CA ALA A 104 6.98 -13.82 -8.97
C ALA A 104 8.48 -13.94 -9.32
N LEU A 105 9.38 -13.52 -8.43
CA LEU A 105 10.82 -13.70 -8.59
C LEU A 105 11.22 -15.18 -8.57
N MET A 106 10.65 -15.98 -7.69
CA MET A 106 10.89 -17.43 -7.63
C MET A 106 10.47 -18.09 -8.95
N VAL A 107 9.27 -17.79 -9.44
CA VAL A 107 8.78 -18.28 -10.74
C VAL A 107 9.70 -17.86 -11.88
N ALA A 108 10.17 -16.61 -11.90
CA ALA A 108 11.08 -16.13 -12.94
C ALA A 108 12.44 -16.85 -12.90
N LYS A 109 12.98 -17.10 -11.70
CA LYS A 109 14.23 -17.85 -11.50
C LYS A 109 14.10 -19.28 -12.02
N ASP A 110 13.00 -19.96 -11.70
CA ASP A 110 12.75 -21.33 -12.15
C ASP A 110 12.59 -21.41 -13.67
N ARG A 111 11.88 -20.44 -14.28
CA ARG A 111 11.79 -20.31 -15.74
C ARG A 111 13.16 -20.13 -16.40
N MET A 112 14.05 -19.32 -15.81
CA MET A 112 15.41 -19.17 -16.32
C MET A 112 16.23 -20.45 -16.17
N ALA A 113 16.05 -21.20 -15.08
CA ALA A 113 16.72 -22.47 -14.87
C ALA A 113 16.29 -23.53 -15.89
N LEU A 114 14.98 -23.67 -16.11
CA LEU A 114 14.40 -24.53 -17.15
C LEU A 114 14.99 -24.22 -18.52
N ARG A 115 15.01 -22.94 -18.91
CA ARG A 115 15.57 -22.52 -20.20
C ARG A 115 17.06 -22.83 -20.35
N ARG A 116 17.85 -22.71 -19.27
CA ARG A 116 19.28 -23.11 -19.28
C ARG A 116 19.44 -24.62 -19.45
N CYS A 117 18.57 -25.41 -18.85
CA CYS A 117 18.56 -26.86 -18.94
C CYS A 117 18.16 -27.32 -20.35
N GLU A 118 17.14 -26.71 -20.96
CA GLU A 118 16.78 -26.92 -22.37
C GLU A 118 17.95 -26.67 -23.32
N ILE A 119 18.65 -25.55 -23.17
CA ILE A 119 19.82 -25.20 -23.99
C ILE A 119 20.95 -26.23 -23.83
N LYS A 120 21.12 -26.78 -22.63
CA LYS A 120 22.19 -27.75 -22.31
C LYS A 120 21.79 -29.21 -22.56
N GLY A 121 20.54 -29.49 -22.93
CA GLY A 121 20.02 -30.84 -23.11
C GLY A 121 19.95 -31.67 -21.83
N VAL A 122 19.83 -31.02 -20.66
CA VAL A 122 19.78 -31.67 -19.34
C VAL A 122 18.42 -31.41 -18.70
N THR A 123 17.92 -32.34 -17.90
CA THR A 123 16.63 -32.18 -17.22
C THR A 123 16.76 -31.31 -15.96
N TYR A 124 15.84 -30.36 -15.76
CA TYR A 124 15.73 -29.59 -14.52
C TYR A 124 14.66 -30.22 -13.63
N GLU A 125 14.99 -30.55 -12.39
CA GLU A 125 14.02 -30.92 -11.38
C GLU A 125 13.59 -29.66 -10.62
N LEU A 126 12.29 -29.37 -10.64
CA LEU A 126 11.71 -28.32 -9.81
C LEU A 126 11.98 -28.65 -8.34
N PRO A 127 12.44 -27.69 -7.52
CA PRO A 127 12.54 -27.93 -6.09
C PRO A 127 11.15 -28.33 -5.58
N ALA A 128 11.09 -29.45 -4.84
CA ALA A 128 9.85 -29.89 -4.21
C ALA A 128 9.27 -28.74 -3.39
N ASP A 129 7.95 -28.57 -3.43
CA ASP A 129 7.22 -27.60 -2.63
C ASP A 129 7.52 -27.91 -1.15
N GLN A 130 8.52 -27.22 -0.59
CA GLN A 130 8.84 -27.31 0.82
C GLN A 130 7.70 -26.60 1.53
N GLY A 131 6.63 -27.35 1.79
CA GLY A 131 5.57 -26.93 2.68
C GLY A 131 6.19 -26.31 3.92
N VAL A 132 5.63 -25.18 4.33
CA VAL A 132 5.83 -24.26 5.49
C VAL A 132 6.88 -24.61 6.58
N GLU A 133 7.21 -25.86 6.82
CA GLU A 133 8.24 -26.36 7.73
C GLU A 133 9.65 -26.29 7.10
N GLY A 134 10.20 -25.09 6.97
CA GLY A 134 11.57 -24.94 6.48
C GLY A 134 11.98 -23.55 6.03
N ARG A 135 11.09 -22.55 6.09
CA ARG A 135 11.53 -21.15 5.99
C ARG A 135 12.47 -20.88 7.16
N GLU A 136 13.78 -20.87 6.89
CA GLU A 136 14.67 -20.01 7.64
C GLU A 136 14.02 -18.63 7.59
N ILE A 137 13.45 -18.22 8.73
CA ILE A 137 13.14 -16.84 8.97
C ILE A 137 14.48 -16.16 8.80
N TRP A 138 14.74 -15.55 7.65
CA TRP A 138 15.88 -14.66 7.50
C TRP A 138 15.71 -13.62 8.60
N PRO A 139 16.56 -13.64 9.64
CA PRO A 139 16.50 -12.56 10.59
C PRO A 139 16.89 -11.33 9.78
N CYS A 140 16.06 -10.29 9.83
CA CYS A 140 16.52 -8.95 9.53
C CYS A 140 17.68 -8.65 10.48
N SER A 141 18.89 -9.04 10.08
CA SER A 141 20.12 -8.81 10.80
C SER A 141 20.65 -7.46 10.35
N GLU A 142 20.54 -6.46 11.22
CA GLU A 142 21.03 -5.09 11.08
C GLU A 142 22.57 -4.94 10.96
N LYS A 143 23.28 -5.92 10.37
CA LYS A 143 24.73 -5.82 10.20
C LYS A 143 25.17 -6.42 8.87
N ASP A 144 25.07 -5.63 7.81
CA ASP A 144 25.92 -5.79 6.64
C ASP A 144 27.35 -5.40 7.03
N LEU A 145 28.20 -6.40 7.21
CA LEU A 145 29.61 -6.28 7.56
C LEU A 145 30.49 -6.53 6.33
N GLU A 146 30.14 -6.01 5.16
CA GLU A 146 31.04 -6.00 3.99
C GLU A 146 30.93 -4.68 3.20
N LEU A 147 31.43 -3.61 3.82
CA LEU A 147 31.98 -2.45 3.12
C LEU A 147 33.33 -2.13 3.78
N ASN A 148 34.38 -2.76 3.27
CA ASN A 148 35.77 -2.30 3.37
C ASN A 148 36.31 -2.15 1.95
#